data_AF-A0A9Q4GYU9-F1
#
_entry.id   AF-A0A9Q4GYU9-F1
#
_cell.length_a   1.000
_cell.length_b   1.000
_cell.length_c   1.000
_cell.angle_alpha   90.00
_cell.angle_beta   90.00
_cell.angle_gamma   90.00
#
_symmetry.space_group_name_H-M   'P 1'
#
loop_
_entity.id
_entity.type
_entity.pdbx_description
1 polymer ?
#
loop_
_entity_poly.entity_id
_entity_poly.type
_entity_poly.pdbx_seq_one_letter_code
_entity_poly.pdbx_strand_id
1 'polypeptide(L)'
;MLKLLWKVVVLLIRLGSGIVILKQGFEKLTGGFAVDGLVPVIQSNQDSPSWYKFFFSHVVAHQLELFHWMIPLGEIAIGLGLIFGILSYSASFFGVFVMLNYLLADMIFTYPLQLFFFIILLMNKETLQTLSLSHFFKKSQLRTDKDGTYTNR
;
A
#
# COMPACT_ATOMS: atom_id res chain seq x y z
N MET A 1 -7.75 28.36 3.39
CA MET A 1 -6.55 28.20 2.55
C MET A 1 -5.67 27.05 3.01
N LEU A 2 -5.15 27.05 4.24
CA LEU A 2 -4.23 26.02 4.76
C LEU A 2 -4.78 24.57 4.69
N LYS A 3 -6.05 24.36 5.05
CA LYS A 3 -6.70 23.03 4.96
C LYS A 3 -6.78 22.49 3.52
N LEU A 4 -6.94 23.37 2.53
CA LEU A 4 -6.99 22.98 1.12
C LEU A 4 -5.59 22.61 0.62
N LEU A 5 -4.59 23.42 0.97
CA LEU A 5 -3.20 23.16 0.66
C LEU A 5 -2.75 21.79 1.21
N TRP A 6 -3.08 21.48 2.47
CA TRP A 6 -2.77 20.19 3.08
C TRP A 6 -3.39 19.01 2.31
N LYS A 7 -4.66 19.13 1.89
CA LYS A 7 -5.33 18.10 1.09
C LYS A 7 -4.61 17.86 -0.24
N VAL A 8 -4.14 18.91 -0.90
CA VAL A 8 -3.37 18.80 -2.14
C VAL A 8 -2.04 18.09 -1.88
N VAL A 9 -1.32 18.44 -0.80
CA VAL A 9 -0.06 17.76 -0.44
C VAL A 9 -0.29 16.26 -0.20
N VAL A 10 -1.28 15.90 0.61
CA VAL A 10 -1.61 14.49 0.88
C VAL A 10 -2.03 13.76 -0.41
N LEU A 11 -2.77 14.43 -1.31
CA LEU A 11 -3.13 13.87 -2.61
C LEU A 11 -1.89 13.58 -3.47
N LEU A 12 -0.93 14.50 -3.54
CA LEU A 12 0.31 14.33 -4.30
C LEU A 12 1.14 13.18 -3.74
N ILE A 13 1.30 13.11 -2.41
CA ILE A 13 1.98 11.99 -1.75
C ILE A 13 1.25 10.68 -2.06
N ARG A 14 -0.08 10.66 -1.99
CA ARG A 14 -0.89 9.47 -2.27
C ARG A 14 -0.66 8.94 -3.68
N LEU A 15 -0.77 9.83 -4.68
CA LEU A 15 -0.58 9.45 -6.08
C LEU A 15 0.87 9.05 -6.35
N GLY A 16 1.83 9.79 -5.81
CA GLY A 16 3.26 9.49 -5.93
C GLY A 16 3.62 8.12 -5.35
N SER A 17 3.26 7.87 -4.09
CA SER A 17 3.46 6.57 -3.43
C SER A 17 2.74 5.44 -4.17
N GLY A 18 1.52 5.69 -4.66
CA GLY A 18 0.76 4.74 -5.46
C GLY A 18 1.45 4.36 -6.77
N ILE A 19 1.95 5.34 -7.53
CA ILE A 19 2.68 5.10 -8.79
C ILE A 19 3.98 4.35 -8.53
N VAL A 20 4.75 4.76 -7.52
CA VAL A 20 6.04 4.14 -7.20
C VAL A 20 5.87 2.67 -6.81
N ILE A 21 4.95 2.35 -5.90
CA ILE A 21 4.75 0.95 -5.47
C ILE A 21 4.11 0.09 -6.56
N LEU A 22 3.23 0.67 -7.39
CA LEU A 22 2.68 -0.01 -8.56
C LEU A 22 3.78 -0.43 -9.53
N LYS A 23 4.71 0.50 -9.83
CA LYS A 23 5.87 0.25 -10.69
C LYS A 23 6.75 -0.84 -10.10
N GLN A 24 7.05 -0.79 -8.80
CA GLN A 24 7.85 -1.82 -8.11
C GLN A 24 7.20 -3.21 -8.21
N GLY A 25 5.90 -3.30 -7.95
CA GLY A 25 5.17 -4.56 -8.06
C GLY A 25 5.15 -5.11 -9.48
N PHE A 26 4.97 -4.24 -10.47
CA PHE A 26 5.00 -4.62 -11.89
C PHE A 26 6.41 -5.07 -12.33
N GLU A 27 7.46 -4.33 -11.94
CA GLU A 27 8.84 -4.69 -12.21
C GLU A 27 9.23 -6.02 -11.58
N LYS A 28 8.71 -6.33 -10.38
CA LYS A 28 8.91 -7.65 -9.77
C LYS A 28 8.20 -8.73 -10.57
N LEU A 29 6.95 -8.49 -10.96
CA LEU A 29 6.15 -9.46 -11.70
C LEU A 29 6.75 -9.81 -13.07
N THR A 30 7.32 -8.84 -13.79
CA THR A 30 7.85 -9.04 -15.15
C THR A 30 9.36 -9.22 -15.21
N GLY A 31 10.10 -8.74 -14.20
CA GLY A 31 11.56 -8.69 -14.19
C GLY A 31 12.26 -9.92 -13.60
N GLY A 32 11.55 -11.03 -13.42
CA GLY A 32 12.12 -12.27 -12.88
C GLY A 32 12.37 -12.22 -11.37
N PHE A 33 11.54 -11.51 -10.61
CA PHE A 33 11.59 -11.53 -9.15
C PHE A 33 11.54 -12.97 -8.63
N ALA A 34 12.54 -13.35 -7.84
CA ALA A 34 12.75 -14.71 -7.40
C ALA A 34 12.88 -14.69 -5.86
N VAL A 35 11.80 -15.08 -5.16
CA VAL A 35 11.78 -15.12 -3.68
C VAL A 35 12.81 -16.13 -3.15
N ASP A 36 13.08 -17.18 -3.91
CA ASP A 36 14.16 -18.13 -3.68
C ASP A 36 15.53 -17.47 -3.60
N GLY A 37 15.77 -16.38 -4.36
CA GLY A 37 16.97 -15.57 -4.25
C GLY A 37 17.05 -14.74 -2.96
N LEU A 38 15.91 -14.37 -2.37
CA LEU A 38 15.86 -13.60 -1.12
C LEU A 38 16.13 -14.45 0.12
N VAL A 39 15.71 -15.72 0.12
CA VAL A 39 15.89 -16.62 1.27
C VAL A 39 17.35 -16.73 1.73
N PRO A 40 18.34 -17.07 0.88
CA PRO A 40 19.74 -17.19 1.34
C PRO A 40 20.34 -15.83 1.72
N VAL A 41 19.93 -14.75 1.06
CA VAL A 41 20.40 -13.38 1.39
C VAL A 41 19.95 -13.00 2.80
N ILE A 42 18.67 -13.20 3.12
CA ILE A 42 18.14 -12.87 4.44
C ILE A 42 18.70 -13.79 5.52
N GLN A 43 18.91 -15.07 5.22
CA GLN A 43 19.52 -16.00 6.17
C GLN A 43 20.97 -15.60 6.55
N SER A 44 21.75 -15.11 5.59
CA SER A 44 23.18 -14.85 5.74
C SER A 44 23.55 -13.42 6.12
N ASN A 45 22.66 -12.44 5.95
CA ASN A 45 22.92 -11.04 6.31
C ASN A 45 23.14 -10.86 7.83
N GLN A 46 23.57 -9.68 8.28
CA GLN A 46 23.70 -9.38 9.72
C GLN A 46 22.53 -8.56 10.27
N ASP A 47 21.86 -7.79 9.41
CA ASP A 47 20.91 -6.77 9.83
C ASP A 47 19.49 -7.30 10.06
N SER A 48 19.13 -8.47 9.50
CA SER A 48 17.81 -9.06 9.75
C SER A 48 17.74 -9.69 11.16
N PRO A 49 16.67 -9.43 11.94
CA PRO A 49 16.45 -10.09 13.22
C PRO A 49 16.35 -11.62 13.11
N SER A 50 16.82 -12.35 14.12
CA SER A 50 16.86 -13.82 14.11
C SER A 50 15.49 -14.48 13.87
N TRP A 51 14.41 -13.91 14.41
CA TRP A 51 13.05 -14.41 14.19
C TRP A 51 12.61 -14.27 12.73
N TYR A 52 13.06 -13.21 12.05
CA TYR A 52 12.74 -12.94 10.65
C TYR A 52 13.51 -13.88 9.73
N LYS A 53 14.78 -14.15 10.05
CA LYS A 53 15.58 -15.19 9.39
C LYS A 53 14.94 -16.57 9.51
N PHE A 54 14.45 -16.91 10.71
CA PHE A 54 13.73 -18.15 10.95
C PHE A 54 12.44 -18.24 10.11
N PHE A 55 11.67 -17.16 10.04
CA PHE A 55 10.49 -17.06 9.18
C PHE A 55 10.83 -17.31 7.71
N PHE A 56 11.89 -16.69 7.19
CA PHE A 56 12.32 -16.92 5.81
C PHE A 56 12.78 -18.35 5.56
N SER A 57 13.53 -18.95 6.49
CA SER A 57 14.06 -20.31 6.34
C SER A 57 13.03 -21.42 6.51
N HIS A 58 11.99 -21.21 7.33
CA HIS A 58 11.04 -22.27 7.66
C HIS A 58 9.65 -22.06 7.05
N VAL A 59 9.25 -20.82 6.76
CA VAL A 59 7.92 -20.53 6.19
C VAL A 59 8.05 -20.16 4.71
N VAL A 60 8.83 -19.12 4.41
CA VAL A 60 8.95 -18.62 3.03
C VAL A 60 9.60 -19.66 2.12
N ALA A 61 10.67 -20.32 2.59
CA ALA A 61 11.37 -21.36 1.84
C ALA A 61 10.49 -22.58 1.47
N HIS A 62 9.48 -22.91 2.29
CA HIS A 62 8.56 -24.01 1.98
C HIS A 62 7.41 -23.58 1.06
N GLN A 63 7.12 -22.28 0.98
CA GLN A 63 5.98 -21.74 0.23
C GLN A 63 6.40 -20.71 -0.84
N LEU A 64 7.55 -20.95 -1.49
CA LEU A 64 8.18 -20.00 -2.40
C LEU A 64 7.24 -19.49 -3.51
N GLU A 65 6.49 -20.40 -4.17
CA GLU A 65 5.56 -20.00 -5.24
C GLU A 65 4.47 -19.05 -4.74
N LEU A 66 3.95 -19.26 -3.53
CA LEU A 66 2.93 -18.39 -2.96
C LEU A 66 3.49 -16.98 -2.76
N PHE A 67 4.66 -16.85 -2.15
CA PHE A 67 5.29 -15.55 -1.91
C PHE A 67 5.75 -14.88 -3.21
N HIS A 68 6.18 -15.66 -4.20
CA HIS A 68 6.56 -15.18 -5.52
C HIS A 68 5.43 -14.38 -6.17
N TRP A 69 4.19 -14.87 -6.10
CA TRP A 69 3.03 -14.15 -6.65
C TRP A 69 2.45 -13.12 -5.67
N MET A 70 2.38 -13.47 -4.38
CA MET A 70 1.70 -12.65 -3.38
C MET A 70 2.36 -11.28 -3.17
N ILE A 71 3.70 -11.22 -3.15
CA ILE A 71 4.44 -9.97 -2.93
C ILE A 71 4.17 -8.95 -4.05
N PRO A 72 4.48 -9.24 -5.34
CA PRO A 72 4.25 -8.28 -6.42
C PRO A 72 2.77 -7.95 -6.62
N LEU A 73 1.86 -8.94 -6.52
CA LEU A 73 0.42 -8.68 -6.64
C LEU A 73 -0.09 -7.80 -5.49
N GLY A 74 0.44 -7.97 -4.28
CA GLY A 74 0.14 -7.12 -3.14
C GLY A 74 0.59 -5.67 -3.38
N GLU A 75 1.80 -5.46 -3.88
CA GLU A 75 2.31 -4.13 -4.23
C GLU A 75 1.47 -3.45 -5.32
N ILE A 76 1.10 -4.20 -6.36
CA ILE A 76 0.21 -3.71 -7.42
C ILE A 76 -1.14 -3.30 -6.84
N ALA A 77 -1.75 -4.15 -6.01
CA ALA A 77 -3.05 -3.87 -5.39
C ALA A 77 -3.01 -2.61 -4.50
N ILE A 78 -1.94 -2.43 -3.71
CA ILE A 78 -1.72 -1.22 -2.91
C ILE A 78 -1.62 0.01 -3.83
N GLY A 79 -0.81 -0.08 -4.89
CA GLY A 79 -0.62 1.00 -5.85
C GLY A 79 -1.93 1.43 -6.50
N LEU A 80 -2.71 0.48 -7.00
CA LEU A 80 -4.04 0.75 -7.59
C LEU A 80 -5.01 1.34 -6.56
N GLY A 81 -5.03 0.84 -5.32
CA GLY A 81 -5.88 1.38 -4.25
C GLY A 81 -5.56 2.83 -3.88
N LEU A 82 -4.28 3.21 -3.93
CA LEU A 82 -3.86 4.60 -3.72
C LEU A 82 -4.18 5.51 -4.92
N ILE A 83 -3.92 5.04 -6.14
CA ILE A 83 -4.15 5.80 -7.37
C ILE A 83 -5.64 6.08 -7.58
N PHE A 84 -6.47 5.03 -7.56
CA PHE A 84 -7.91 5.15 -7.79
C PHE A 84 -8.67 5.73 -6.59
N GLY A 85 -8.05 5.85 -5.42
CA GLY A 85 -8.74 6.35 -4.25
C GLY A 85 -9.71 5.33 -3.62
N ILE A 86 -9.59 4.04 -3.98
CA ILE A 86 -10.44 2.94 -3.50
C ILE A 86 -9.72 2.26 -2.35
N LEU A 87 -10.33 2.23 -1.16
CA LEU A 87 -9.73 1.66 0.05
C LEU A 87 -8.34 2.24 0.38
N SER A 88 -8.09 3.51 0.05
CA SER A 88 -6.75 4.11 0.18
C SER A 88 -6.19 4.08 1.60
N TYR A 89 -7.05 4.11 2.63
CA TYR A 89 -6.59 3.94 4.01
C TYR A 89 -6.00 2.53 4.25
N SER A 90 -6.70 1.49 3.79
CA SER A 90 -6.22 0.11 3.86
C SER A 90 -4.97 -0.09 3.01
N ALA A 91 -4.92 0.51 1.81
CA ALA A 91 -3.73 0.49 0.97
C ALA A 91 -2.54 1.15 1.68
N SER A 92 -2.73 2.27 2.37
CA SER A 92 -1.66 2.90 3.17
C SER A 92 -1.15 2.00 4.28
N PHE A 93 -2.05 1.28 4.97
CA PHE A 93 -1.68 0.33 6.01
C PHE A 93 -0.80 -0.81 5.46
N PHE A 94 -1.24 -1.46 4.38
CA PHE A 94 -0.46 -2.52 3.76
C PHE A 94 0.85 -2.00 3.13
N GLY A 95 0.87 -0.76 2.64
CA GLY A 95 2.09 -0.12 2.20
C GLY A 95 3.11 0.06 3.33
N VAL A 96 2.69 0.52 4.51
CA VAL A 96 3.55 0.53 5.71
C VAL A 96 4.05 -0.88 6.01
N PHE A 97 3.16 -1.87 6.00
CA PHE A 97 3.52 -3.27 6.29
C PHE A 97 4.58 -3.81 5.31
N VAL A 98 4.43 -3.61 4.01
CA VAL A 98 5.40 -4.07 2.99
C VAL A 98 6.73 -3.35 3.17
N MET A 99 6.72 -2.03 3.38
CA MET A 99 7.96 -1.27 3.60
C MET A 99 8.71 -1.73 4.86
N LEU A 100 7.99 -2.03 5.95
CA LEU A 100 8.61 -2.61 7.15
C LEU A 100 9.22 -3.98 6.88
N ASN A 101 8.55 -4.85 6.10
CA ASN A 101 9.12 -6.13 5.70
C ASN A 101 10.41 -5.96 4.87
N TYR A 102 10.49 -4.93 4.03
CA TYR A 102 11.74 -4.65 3.30
C TYR A 102 12.86 -4.16 4.18
N LEU A 103 12.56 -3.32 5.16
CA LEU A 103 13.55 -2.94 6.18
C LEU A 103 14.04 -4.18 6.96
N LEU A 104 13.14 -5.07 7.35
CA LEU A 104 13.49 -6.33 8.01
C LEU A 104 14.30 -7.28 7.11
N ALA A 105 14.11 -7.19 5.79
CA ALA A 105 14.85 -7.94 4.77
C ALA A 105 16.16 -7.25 4.34
N ASP A 106 16.74 -6.41 5.20
CA ASP A 106 18.04 -5.75 4.99
C ASP A 106 18.04 -4.72 3.84
N MET A 107 16.93 -4.01 3.68
CA MET A 107 16.82 -2.90 2.72
C MET A 107 16.60 -1.55 3.43
N ILE A 108 17.27 -1.37 4.57
CA ILE A 108 17.13 -0.19 5.44
C ILE A 108 17.57 1.11 4.79
N PHE A 109 18.43 1.09 3.77
CA PHE A 109 18.86 2.31 3.06
C PHE A 109 17.99 2.63 1.84
N THR A 110 17.11 1.72 1.42
CA THR A 110 16.35 1.84 0.17
C THR A 110 14.93 2.38 0.41
N TYR A 111 14.23 1.88 1.42
CA TYR A 111 12.80 2.14 1.64
C TYR A 111 12.40 3.12 2.78
N PRO A 112 13.27 3.74 3.59
CA PRO A 112 12.82 4.65 4.67
C PRO A 112 11.96 5.81 4.20
N LEU A 113 12.29 6.42 3.06
CA LEU A 113 11.53 7.55 2.53
C LEU A 113 10.13 7.12 2.09
N GLN A 114 10.03 5.96 1.44
CA GLN A 114 8.75 5.41 1.02
C GLN A 114 7.90 4.99 2.23
N LEU A 115 8.49 4.37 3.25
CA LEU A 115 7.86 4.09 4.54
C LEU A 115 7.31 5.38 5.18
N PHE A 116 8.11 6.44 5.22
CA PHE A 116 7.71 7.74 5.78
C PHE A 116 6.47 8.29 5.09
N PHE A 117 6.41 8.24 3.76
CA PHE A 117 5.22 8.66 3.02
C PHE A 117 4.00 7.78 3.31
N PHE A 118 4.17 6.46 3.38
CA PHE A 118 3.08 5.56 3.76
C PHE A 118 2.56 5.81 5.19
N ILE A 119 3.45 6.15 6.14
CA ILE A 119 3.05 6.56 7.49
C ILE A 119 2.26 7.88 7.45
N ILE A 120 2.70 8.88 6.71
CA ILE A 120 1.94 10.13 6.52
C ILE A 120 0.54 9.81 6.00
N LEU A 121 0.43 8.97 4.96
CA LEU A 121 -0.87 8.59 4.41
C LEU A 121 -1.72 7.86 5.44
N LEU A 122 -1.16 6.90 6.17
CA LEU A 122 -1.85 6.13 7.19
C LEU A 122 -2.39 7.01 8.34
N MET A 123 -1.60 7.99 8.78
CA MET A 123 -2.00 8.95 9.82
C MET A 123 -3.09 9.92 9.34
N ASN A 124 -3.25 10.11 8.03
CA ASN A 124 -4.20 11.06 7.43
C ASN A 124 -5.52 10.41 6.99
N LYS A 125 -6.09 9.54 7.84
CA LYS A 125 -7.33 8.77 7.56
C LYS A 125 -8.48 9.64 7.06
N GLU A 126 -8.80 10.72 7.77
CA GLU A 126 -9.92 11.61 7.42
C GLU A 126 -9.73 12.25 6.04
N THR A 127 -8.51 12.75 5.77
CA THR A 127 -8.15 13.35 4.48
C THR A 127 -8.30 12.35 3.34
N LEU A 128 -7.81 11.11 3.51
CA LEU A 128 -7.93 10.06 2.51
C LEU A 128 -9.39 9.67 2.22
N GLN A 129 -10.25 9.66 3.23
CA GLN A 129 -11.69 9.36 3.06
C GLN A 129 -12.41 10.47 2.28
N THR A 130 -12.03 11.74 2.48
CA THR A 130 -12.60 12.86 1.70
C THR A 130 -12.13 12.88 0.25
N LEU A 131 -10.93 12.37 -0.01
CA LEU A 131 -10.33 12.28 -1.35
C LEU A 131 -10.65 10.94 -2.05
N SER A 132 -11.46 10.07 -1.42
CA SER A 132 -11.90 8.80 -1.98
C SER A 132 -13.16 9.00 -2.81
N LEU A 133 -13.21 8.35 -3.98
CA LEU A 133 -14.39 8.32 -4.85
C LEU A 133 -15.66 7.80 -4.13
N SER A 134 -15.51 7.04 -3.05
CA SER A 134 -16.66 6.52 -2.28
C SER A 134 -17.55 7.62 -1.69
N HIS A 135 -16.99 8.80 -1.40
CA HIS A 135 -17.78 9.92 -0.89
C HIS A 135 -18.75 10.47 -1.94
N PHE A 136 -18.42 10.36 -3.23
CA PHE A 136 -19.28 10.81 -4.33
C PHE A 136 -20.47 9.87 -4.54
N PHE A 137 -20.28 8.55 -4.41
CA PHE A 137 -21.38 7.58 -4.54
C PHE A 137 -22.40 7.70 -3.40
N LYS A 138 -21.95 7.88 -2.15
CA LYS A 138 -22.85 8.03 -0.99
C LYS A 138 -23.69 9.31 -1.03
N LYS A 139 -23.19 10.38 -1.67
CA LYS A 139 -23.90 11.65 -1.81
C LYS A 139 -25.03 11.60 -2.85
N SER A 140 -24.95 10.72 -3.86
CA SER A 140 -26.02 10.63 -4.88
C SER A 140 -27.25 9.89 -4.35
N GLN A 141 -27.08 8.81 -3.58
CA GLN A 141 -28.19 8.06 -2.96
C GLN A 141 -29.05 8.92 -2.01
N LEU A 142 -28.43 9.80 -1.21
CA LEU A 142 -29.14 10.69 -0.29
C LEU A 142 -29.95 11.80 -1.00
N ARG A 143 -29.68 12.09 -2.29
CA ARG A 143 -30.51 13.00 -3.10
C ARG A 143 -31.73 12.27 -3.67
N THR A 144 -31.57 11.05 -4.16
CA THR A 144 -32.66 10.24 -4.72
C THR A 144 -33.74 9.92 -3.67
N ASP A 145 -33.35 9.67 -2.42
CA ASP A 145 -34.28 9.34 -1.32
C ASP A 145 -35.13 10.55 -0.86
N LYS A 146 -34.60 11.77 -1.02
CA LYS A 146 -35.32 13.02 -0.72
C LYS A 146 -36.31 13.39 -1.81
N ASP A 147 -36.01 13.13 -3.08
CA ASP A 147 -36.91 13.47 -4.19
C ASP A 147 -38.11 12.49 -4.29
N GLY A 148 -37.98 11.26 -3.79
CA GLY A 148 -39.08 10.27 -3.72
C GLY A 148 -40.14 10.56 -2.63
N THR A 149 -39.80 11.38 -1.64
CA THR A 149 -40.70 11.73 -0.53
C THR A 149 -41.57 12.96 -0.81
N TYR A 150 -41.23 13.79 -1.82
CA TYR A 150 -42.06 14.94 -2.25
C TYR A 150 -43.02 14.64 -3.39
N THR A 151 -42.90 13.48 -4.04
CA THR A 151 -43.79 13.05 -5.15
C THR A 151 -44.96 12.18 -4.68
N ASN A 152 -44.98 11.78 -3.41
CA ASN A 152 -46.06 11.00 -2.78
C ASN A 152 -46.82 11.82 -1.69
N ARG A 153 -47.23 13.05 -2.02
CA ARG A 153 -48.22 13.82 -1.24
C ARG A 153 -49.19 14.53 -2.16
#